data_AF-A0A077Z0P8-F1
#
_entry.id   AF-A0A077Z0P8-F1
#
_cell.length_a   1.000
_cell.length_b   1.000
_cell.length_c   1.000
_cell.angle_alpha   90.00
_cell.angle_beta   90.00
_cell.angle_gamma   90.00
#
_symmetry.space_group_name_H-M   'P 1'
#
loop_
_entity.id
_entity.type
_entity.pdbx_description
1 polymer ?
#
loop_
_entity_poly.entity_id
_entity_poly.type
_entity_poly.pdbx_seq_one_letter_code
_entity_poly.pdbx_strand_id
1 'polypeptide(L)'
;MSLRRSSSCGNLSCSPQAAGEQAKSPSPRNFVFNRLSSSLNCDMCVNYESRLQQYQESERRLRQQLTTLQNLNEQYKTELSAERLQRKDTESALQSLRESVEKQLQETGDVFKAIQLKQNDAQELLARELRFIRAKVGEVLSSRLKSEEKFQSLSKKYDALLGRHRQRSQQLQAEVINLPQTVDELHILCLQLKEELLESRIAEEHLEESLRSDLIFVKSQLESELQSKEQLEVSLTEDVNSLRTELAVAQSQLADRQMLLQWKADTKSRLVEQSETINELQEKMKTLEVEKRKVEEQLQESKNRANALQKELDNCVQVQRDFVHLSQSLQVQLEKIRQSEHEVRWEEEEDVLVCRGCKQVFNRQRRKIHCRHCGRIFCEACLNKSVPSGSHSRPAKVCEVCHTLLVRDTAPYFSVEVPQSQLDGS
;
A
#
# COMPACT_ATOMS: atom_id res chain seq x y z
N MET A 1 -21.51 -35.13 -22.47
CA MET A 1 -21.17 -36.29 -21.62
C MET A 1 -21.57 -35.97 -20.20
N SER A 2 -22.18 -36.96 -19.55
CA SER A 2 -22.87 -36.97 -18.26
C SER A 2 -22.19 -36.23 -17.10
N LEU A 3 -22.99 -35.66 -16.19
CA LEU A 3 -22.99 -35.87 -14.70
C LEU A 3 -23.75 -34.71 -14.01
N ARG A 4 -24.96 -34.97 -13.47
CA ARG A 4 -25.28 -35.21 -12.02
C ARG A 4 -25.28 -33.91 -11.18
N ARG A 5 -26.44 -33.39 -10.76
CA ARG A 5 -27.20 -33.74 -9.54
C ARG A 5 -26.32 -33.87 -8.30
N SER A 6 -26.41 -32.90 -7.39
CA SER A 6 -26.13 -33.05 -5.97
C SER A 6 -27.16 -32.27 -5.15
N SER A 7 -28.10 -33.05 -4.63
CA SER A 7 -29.00 -32.77 -3.52
C SER A 7 -28.31 -33.07 -2.19
N SER A 8 -28.85 -32.47 -1.12
CA SER A 8 -28.80 -32.92 0.28
C SER A 8 -27.57 -32.59 1.13
N CYS A 9 -27.81 -31.81 2.18
CA CYS A 9 -27.58 -32.08 3.62
C CYS A 9 -27.63 -30.72 4.34
N GLY A 10 -28.19 -30.52 5.52
CA GLY A 10 -28.72 -31.41 6.55
C GLY A 10 -28.77 -30.60 7.85
N ASN A 11 -29.85 -30.77 8.61
CA ASN A 11 -30.13 -30.31 9.97
C ASN A 11 -28.96 -29.80 10.81
N LEU A 12 -29.18 -28.69 11.52
CA LEU A 12 -28.65 -28.48 12.87
C LEU A 12 -29.66 -27.65 13.68
N SER A 13 -30.53 -28.40 14.36
CA SER A 13 -31.21 -28.00 15.58
C SER A 13 -30.19 -27.80 16.69
N CYS A 14 -30.17 -26.63 17.34
CA CYS A 14 -29.44 -26.42 18.57
C CYS A 14 -30.32 -25.64 19.57
N SER A 15 -30.89 -26.37 20.51
CA SER A 15 -31.33 -25.86 21.81
C SER A 15 -30.13 -25.40 22.64
N PRO A 16 -30.36 -24.51 23.62
CA PRO A 16 -29.60 -24.60 24.86
C PRO A 16 -30.55 -24.75 26.07
N GLN A 17 -30.40 -25.87 26.77
CA GLN A 17 -30.67 -25.97 28.20
C GLN A 17 -29.47 -25.38 28.96
N ALA A 18 -29.71 -24.44 29.87
CA ALA A 18 -28.94 -24.17 31.09
C ALA A 18 -29.72 -23.13 31.90
N ALA A 19 -30.42 -23.53 32.95
CA ALA A 19 -29.89 -23.59 34.33
C ALA A 19 -29.56 -22.17 34.86
N GLY A 20 -30.47 -21.65 35.69
CA GLY A 20 -30.36 -20.35 36.34
C GLY A 20 -31.43 -20.20 37.41
N GLU A 21 -31.26 -20.94 38.50
CA GLU A 21 -31.99 -20.74 39.76
C GLU A 21 -31.84 -19.29 40.24
N GLN A 22 -32.94 -18.56 40.37
CA GLN A 22 -32.98 -17.32 41.16
C GLN A 22 -34.05 -17.42 42.24
N ALA A 23 -33.54 -17.76 43.43
CA ALA A 23 -33.86 -17.23 44.74
C ALA A 23 -35.31 -16.78 44.99
N LYS A 24 -36.02 -17.63 45.75
CA LYS A 24 -37.16 -17.25 46.59
C LYS A 24 -36.81 -16.02 47.45
N SER A 25 -37.50 -14.91 47.20
CA SER A 25 -37.56 -13.77 48.11
C SER A 25 -38.15 -14.19 49.47
N PRO A 26 -37.53 -13.87 50.61
CA PRO A 26 -38.13 -14.11 51.91
C PRO A 26 -39.27 -13.10 52.13
N SER A 27 -40.35 -13.58 52.77
CA SER A 27 -41.51 -12.79 53.15
C SER A 27 -41.11 -11.56 53.96
N PRO A 28 -41.79 -10.41 53.79
CA PRO A 28 -41.66 -9.32 54.74
C PRO A 28 -42.29 -9.79 56.05
N ARG A 29 -41.49 -9.79 57.12
CA ARG A 29 -41.99 -9.92 58.49
C ARG A 29 -43.06 -8.85 58.70
N ASN A 30 -44.28 -9.28 59.00
CA ASN A 30 -45.35 -8.45 59.53
C ASN A 30 -44.84 -7.76 60.81
N PHE A 31 -44.35 -6.53 60.67
CA PHE A 31 -44.30 -5.60 61.80
C PHE A 31 -45.74 -5.14 62.03
N VAL A 32 -46.38 -5.75 63.02
CA VAL A 32 -47.60 -5.24 63.64
C VAL A 32 -47.23 -3.93 64.32
N PHE A 33 -47.37 -2.81 63.61
CA PHE A 33 -47.44 -1.52 64.26
C PHE A 33 -48.78 -1.45 64.99
N ASN A 34 -48.67 -1.45 66.31
CA ASN A 34 -49.76 -1.19 67.22
C ASN A 34 -50.50 0.07 66.77
N ARG A 35 -51.84 -0.05 66.65
CA ARG A 35 -52.75 1.07 66.39
C ARG A 35 -52.57 2.13 67.47
N LEU A 36 -51.91 3.23 67.13
CA LEU A 36 -52.05 4.50 67.81
C LEU A 36 -53.06 5.33 67.02
N SER A 37 -54.27 5.38 67.60
CA SER A 37 -55.20 6.52 67.60
C SER A 37 -55.11 7.52 66.44
N SER A 38 -56.16 7.48 65.62
CA SER A 38 -56.76 8.60 64.89
C SER A 38 -56.60 9.96 65.62
N SER A 39 -55.74 10.84 65.11
CA SER A 39 -55.79 12.31 65.26
C SER A 39 -54.53 13.07 64.80
N LEU A 40 -53.49 12.41 64.27
CA LEU A 40 -52.33 13.07 63.64
C LEU A 40 -52.08 12.59 62.21
N ASN A 41 -53.14 12.54 61.39
CA ASN A 41 -52.96 12.47 59.94
C ASN A 41 -52.50 13.86 59.47
N CYS A 42 -51.20 14.09 59.51
CA CYS A 42 -50.62 15.23 58.81
C CYS A 42 -50.85 15.01 57.31
N ASP A 43 -51.73 15.81 56.70
CA ASP A 43 -52.01 15.74 55.26
C ASP A 43 -50.73 15.81 54.42
N MET A 44 -49.72 16.54 54.92
CA MET A 44 -48.40 16.55 54.30
C MET A 44 -47.72 15.17 54.35
N CYS A 45 -47.76 14.46 55.47
CA CYS A 45 -47.19 13.11 55.58
C CYS A 45 -47.90 12.09 54.67
N VAL A 46 -49.24 12.14 54.59
CA VAL A 46 -50.01 11.27 53.67
C VAL A 46 -49.69 11.59 52.21
N ASN A 47 -49.56 12.89 51.86
CA ASN A 47 -49.14 13.31 50.53
C ASN A 47 -47.68 12.91 50.21
N TYR A 48 -46.77 12.99 51.17
CA TYR A 48 -45.39 12.52 51.00
C TYR A 48 -45.33 11.01 50.84
N GLU A 49 -46.13 10.24 51.60
CA GLU A 49 -46.23 8.80 51.47
C GLU A 49 -46.82 8.40 50.10
N SER A 50 -47.88 9.05 49.65
CA SER A 50 -48.46 8.84 48.33
C SER A 50 -47.47 9.17 47.20
N ARG A 51 -46.75 10.30 47.28
CA ARG A 51 -45.68 10.65 46.33
C ARG A 51 -44.54 9.64 46.37
N LEU A 52 -44.13 9.17 47.56
CA LEU A 52 -43.09 8.16 47.70
C LEU A 52 -43.50 6.84 47.07
N GLN A 53 -44.74 6.39 47.25
CA GLN A 53 -45.29 5.20 46.60
C GLN A 53 -45.32 5.37 45.07
N GLN A 54 -45.74 6.53 44.57
CA GLN A 54 -45.68 6.84 43.13
C GLN A 54 -44.24 6.80 42.59
N TYR A 55 -43.28 7.36 43.34
CA TYR A 55 -41.87 7.29 42.96
C TYR A 55 -41.35 5.85 42.99
N GLN A 56 -41.68 5.04 43.99
CA GLN A 56 -41.29 3.64 44.05
C GLN A 56 -41.91 2.80 42.92
N GLU A 57 -43.17 3.05 42.56
CA GLU A 57 -43.82 2.33 41.45
C GLU A 57 -43.24 2.73 40.10
N SER A 58 -42.96 4.02 39.89
CA SER A 58 -42.26 4.51 38.69
C SER A 58 -40.83 3.98 38.60
N GLU A 59 -40.09 3.94 39.70
CA GLU A 59 -38.76 3.31 39.77
C GLU A 59 -38.84 1.83 39.41
N ARG A 60 -39.83 1.09 39.94
CA ARG A 60 -40.03 -0.32 39.62
C ARG A 60 -40.34 -0.54 38.13
N ARG A 61 -41.19 0.30 37.54
CA ARG A 61 -41.48 0.25 36.09
C ARG A 61 -40.24 0.55 35.25
N LEU A 62 -39.47 1.59 35.61
CA LEU A 62 -38.23 1.93 34.92
C LEU A 62 -37.19 0.82 35.05
N ARG A 63 -37.06 0.18 36.22
CA ARG A 63 -36.18 -0.99 36.41
C ARG A 63 -36.61 -2.16 35.53
N GLN A 64 -37.90 -2.49 35.46
CA GLN A 64 -38.42 -3.54 34.57
C GLN A 64 -38.15 -3.22 33.09
N GLN A 65 -38.40 -1.98 32.67
CA GLN A 65 -38.10 -1.51 31.30
C GLN A 65 -36.60 -1.57 31.00
N LEU A 66 -35.74 -1.22 31.95
CA LEU A 66 -34.29 -1.33 31.79
C LEU A 66 -33.87 -2.79 31.60
N THR A 67 -34.42 -3.72 32.40
CA THR A 67 -34.12 -5.14 32.27
C THR A 67 -34.61 -5.72 30.93
N THR A 68 -35.81 -5.34 30.46
CA THR A 68 -36.29 -5.80 29.15
C THR A 68 -35.44 -5.24 28.01
N LEU A 69 -35.05 -3.97 28.08
CA LEU A 69 -34.14 -3.35 27.09
C LEU A 69 -32.75 -3.99 27.12
N GLN A 70 -32.23 -4.36 28.29
CA GLN A 70 -30.96 -5.06 28.42
C GLN A 70 -31.02 -6.45 27.78
N ASN A 71 -32.08 -7.23 28.04
CA ASN A 71 -32.25 -8.55 27.44
C ASN A 71 -32.39 -8.46 25.91
N LEU A 72 -33.14 -7.48 25.41
CA LEU A 72 -33.29 -7.22 23.98
C LEU A 72 -31.94 -6.82 23.34
N ASN A 73 -31.15 -6.02 24.04
CA ASN A 73 -29.82 -5.61 23.58
C ASN A 73 -28.86 -6.81 23.46
N GLU A 74 -28.86 -7.70 24.45
CA GLU A 74 -28.06 -8.93 24.40
C GLU A 74 -28.53 -9.87 23.29
N GLN A 75 -29.84 -10.02 23.09
CA GLN A 75 -30.38 -10.78 21.95
C GLN A 75 -29.90 -10.22 20.61
N TYR A 76 -30.04 -8.90 20.38
CA TYR A 76 -29.56 -8.28 19.15
C TYR A 76 -28.05 -8.37 18.97
N LYS A 77 -27.25 -8.33 20.05
CA LYS A 77 -25.81 -8.60 19.95
C LYS A 77 -25.53 -10.01 19.48
N THR A 78 -26.23 -11.01 20.02
CA THR A 78 -26.04 -12.41 19.59
C THR A 78 -26.45 -12.63 18.14
N GLU A 79 -27.61 -12.12 17.71
CA GLU A 79 -28.07 -12.20 16.32
C GLU A 79 -27.10 -11.48 15.37
N LEU A 80 -26.64 -10.27 15.72
CA LEU A 80 -25.65 -9.54 14.93
C LEU A 80 -24.32 -10.31 14.81
N SER A 81 -23.90 -11.00 15.87
CA SER A 81 -22.69 -11.83 15.83
C SER A 81 -22.85 -13.05 14.93
N ALA A 82 -24.02 -13.71 14.95
CA ALA A 82 -24.32 -14.85 14.11
C ALA A 82 -24.41 -14.44 12.62
N GLU A 83 -25.06 -13.31 12.33
CA GLU A 83 -25.18 -12.78 10.97
C GLU A 83 -23.81 -12.38 10.40
N ARG A 84 -22.93 -11.79 11.22
CA ARG A 84 -21.55 -11.48 10.83
C ARG A 84 -20.76 -12.74 10.49
N LEU A 85 -20.94 -13.82 11.26
CA LEU A 85 -20.27 -15.09 11.00
C LEU A 85 -20.78 -15.72 9.69
N GLN A 86 -22.10 -15.78 9.50
CA GLN A 86 -22.69 -16.29 8.25
C GLN A 86 -22.26 -15.47 7.03
N ARG A 87 -22.19 -14.15 7.16
CA ARG A 87 -21.68 -13.27 6.09
C ARG A 87 -20.22 -13.59 5.76
N LYS A 88 -19.38 -13.79 6.76
CA LYS A 88 -17.97 -14.16 6.55
C LYS A 88 -17.85 -15.52 5.86
N ASP A 89 -18.65 -16.50 6.27
CA ASP A 89 -18.65 -17.85 5.69
C ASP A 89 -19.13 -17.82 4.23
N THR A 90 -20.20 -17.09 3.94
CA THR A 90 -20.71 -16.93 2.56
C THR A 90 -19.74 -16.16 1.66
N GLU A 91 -19.11 -15.10 2.16
CA GLU A 91 -18.05 -14.37 1.43
C GLU A 91 -16.87 -15.29 1.11
N SER A 92 -16.45 -16.15 2.06
CA SER A 92 -15.38 -17.13 1.84
C SER A 92 -15.76 -18.23 0.82
N ALA A 93 -17.02 -18.69 0.86
CA ALA A 93 -17.54 -19.66 -0.11
C ALA A 93 -17.62 -19.06 -1.51
N LEU A 94 -18.08 -17.81 -1.63
CA LEU A 94 -18.11 -17.10 -2.92
C LEU A 94 -16.71 -16.84 -3.46
N GLN A 95 -15.75 -16.52 -2.60
CA GLN A 95 -14.35 -16.35 -2.96
C GLN A 95 -13.75 -17.64 -3.54
N SER A 96 -13.91 -18.76 -2.84
CA SER A 96 -13.40 -20.06 -3.30
C SER A 96 -14.08 -20.54 -4.59
N LEU A 97 -15.39 -20.29 -4.73
CA LEU A 97 -16.12 -20.60 -5.96
C LEU A 97 -15.61 -19.75 -7.13
N ARG A 98 -15.35 -18.45 -6.91
CA ARG A 98 -14.79 -17.56 -7.94
C ARG A 98 -13.43 -18.08 -8.42
N GLU A 99 -12.53 -18.40 -7.49
CA GLU A 99 -11.20 -18.93 -7.82
C GLU A 99 -11.28 -20.25 -8.61
N SER A 100 -12.21 -21.15 -8.24
CA SER A 100 -12.46 -22.40 -8.95
C SER A 100 -12.95 -22.17 -10.38
N VAL A 101 -13.92 -21.25 -10.56
CA VAL A 101 -14.45 -20.90 -11.88
C VAL A 101 -13.41 -20.21 -12.75
N GLU A 102 -12.62 -19.29 -12.19
CA GLU A 102 -11.52 -18.63 -12.90
C GLU A 102 -10.49 -19.65 -13.39
N LYS A 103 -10.11 -20.62 -12.54
CA LYS A 103 -9.21 -21.70 -12.93
C LYS A 103 -9.79 -22.57 -14.05
N GLN A 104 -11.05 -22.98 -13.95
CA GLN A 104 -11.72 -23.75 -14.99
C GLN A 104 -11.84 -22.98 -16.31
N LEU A 105 -12.11 -21.68 -16.25
CA LEU A 105 -12.16 -20.81 -17.43
C LEU A 105 -10.79 -20.70 -18.10
N GLN A 106 -9.72 -20.62 -17.30
CA GLN A 106 -8.36 -20.62 -17.82
C GLN A 106 -7.99 -21.95 -18.49
N GLU A 107 -8.25 -23.08 -17.82
CA GLU A 107 -7.98 -24.42 -18.37
C GLU A 107 -8.75 -24.67 -19.68
N THR A 108 -10.03 -24.32 -19.71
CA THR A 108 -10.86 -24.43 -20.93
C THR A 108 -10.39 -23.50 -22.03
N GLY A 109 -9.97 -22.28 -21.70
CA GLY A 109 -9.37 -21.33 -22.64
C GLY A 109 -8.08 -21.86 -23.26
N ASP A 110 -7.22 -22.51 -22.49
CA ASP A 110 -5.96 -23.06 -22.97
C ASP A 110 -6.18 -24.31 -23.85
N VAL A 111 -7.14 -25.17 -23.49
CA VAL A 111 -7.57 -26.29 -24.34
C VAL A 111 -8.15 -25.78 -25.66
N PHE A 112 -8.98 -24.73 -25.62
CA PHE A 112 -9.55 -24.15 -26.84
C PHE A 112 -8.47 -23.61 -27.78
N LYS A 113 -7.48 -22.88 -27.25
CA LYS A 113 -6.33 -22.40 -28.03
C LYS A 113 -5.54 -23.55 -28.64
N ALA A 114 -5.30 -24.62 -27.89
CA ALA A 114 -4.57 -25.79 -28.39
C ALA A 114 -5.34 -26.51 -29.52
N ILE A 115 -6.67 -26.65 -29.39
CA ILE A 115 -7.52 -27.22 -30.44
C ILE A 115 -7.50 -26.32 -31.68
N GLN A 116 -7.61 -25.00 -31.52
CA GLN A 116 -7.59 -24.06 -32.62
C GLN A 116 -6.26 -24.09 -33.38
N LEU A 117 -5.13 -24.19 -32.68
CA LEU A 117 -3.82 -24.36 -33.31
C LEU A 117 -3.77 -25.64 -34.16
N LYS A 118 -4.18 -26.79 -33.59
CA LYS A 118 -4.20 -28.06 -34.32
C LYS A 118 -5.16 -28.05 -35.51
N GLN A 119 -6.29 -27.35 -35.40
CA GLN A 119 -7.23 -27.19 -36.50
C GLN A 119 -6.59 -26.42 -37.66
N ASN A 120 -5.87 -25.34 -37.36
CA ASN A 120 -5.16 -24.56 -38.37
C ASN A 120 -4.06 -25.38 -39.05
N ASP A 121 -3.26 -26.12 -38.27
CA ASP A 121 -2.22 -27.01 -38.79
C ASP A 121 -2.81 -28.08 -39.74
N ALA A 122 -3.94 -28.69 -39.35
CA ALA A 122 -4.63 -29.68 -40.17
C ALA A 122 -5.20 -29.08 -41.47
N GLN A 123 -5.74 -27.85 -41.41
CA GLN A 123 -6.23 -27.13 -42.59
C GLN A 123 -5.08 -26.79 -43.54
N GLU A 124 -3.94 -26.35 -43.02
CA GLU A 124 -2.78 -26.03 -43.84
C GLU A 124 -2.19 -27.28 -44.50
N LEU A 125 -2.10 -28.39 -43.77
CA LEU A 125 -1.67 -29.68 -44.30
C LEU A 125 -2.62 -30.16 -45.41
N LEU A 126 -3.93 -30.13 -45.19
CA LEU A 126 -4.92 -30.51 -46.20
C LEU A 126 -4.81 -29.62 -47.45
N ALA A 127 -4.66 -28.31 -47.27
CA ALA A 127 -4.48 -27.39 -48.39
C ALA A 127 -3.20 -27.69 -49.19
N ARG A 128 -2.12 -28.04 -48.50
CA ARG A 128 -0.85 -28.44 -49.13
C ARG A 128 -1.00 -29.73 -49.94
N GLU A 129 -1.61 -30.76 -49.37
CA GLU A 129 -1.84 -32.03 -50.06
C GLU A 129 -2.78 -31.87 -51.26
N LEU A 130 -3.85 -31.08 -51.13
CA LEU A 130 -4.74 -30.79 -52.27
C LEU A 130 -4.04 -30.04 -53.39
N ARG A 131 -3.15 -29.08 -53.07
CA ARG A 131 -2.32 -28.41 -54.09
C ARG A 131 -1.38 -29.38 -54.77
N PHE A 132 -0.73 -30.26 -54.01
CA PHE A 132 0.17 -31.28 -54.55
C PHE A 132 -0.54 -32.26 -55.49
N ILE A 133 -1.69 -32.81 -55.05
CA ILE A 133 -2.49 -33.73 -55.87
C ILE A 133 -2.99 -33.03 -57.13
N ARG A 134 -3.49 -31.79 -57.04
CA ARG A 134 -3.92 -31.03 -58.22
C ARG A 134 -2.78 -30.80 -59.21
N ALA A 135 -1.59 -30.47 -58.73
CA ALA A 135 -0.42 -30.31 -59.59
C ALA A 135 -0.08 -31.63 -60.31
N LYS A 136 -0.06 -32.75 -59.60
CA LYS A 136 0.23 -34.07 -60.19
C LYS A 136 -0.83 -34.55 -61.17
N VAL A 137 -2.11 -34.35 -60.86
CA VAL A 137 -3.20 -34.64 -61.82
C VAL A 137 -3.08 -33.75 -63.05
N GLY A 138 -2.74 -32.46 -62.88
CA GLY A 138 -2.49 -31.53 -63.98
C GLY A 138 -1.34 -31.97 -64.90
N GLU A 139 -0.21 -32.39 -64.32
CA GLU A 139 0.94 -32.92 -65.07
C GLU A 139 0.54 -34.17 -65.88
N VAL A 140 -0.16 -35.13 -65.27
CA VAL A 140 -0.59 -36.37 -65.93
C VAL A 140 -1.58 -36.08 -67.06
N LEU A 141 -2.56 -35.21 -66.84
CA LEU A 141 -3.53 -34.83 -67.87
C LEU A 141 -2.85 -34.11 -69.04
N SER A 142 -1.92 -33.19 -68.78
CA SER A 142 -1.17 -32.50 -69.84
C SER A 142 -0.31 -33.47 -70.65
N SER A 143 0.39 -34.39 -69.99
CA SER A 143 1.18 -35.43 -70.65
C SER A 143 0.32 -36.37 -71.50
N ARG A 144 -0.86 -36.77 -70.98
CA ARG A 144 -1.82 -37.59 -71.71
C ARG A 144 -2.33 -36.88 -72.96
N LEU A 145 -2.76 -35.63 -72.85
CA LEU A 145 -3.28 -34.85 -73.99
C LEU A 145 -2.23 -34.71 -75.09
N LYS A 146 -0.98 -34.36 -74.74
CA LYS A 146 0.13 -34.28 -75.70
C LYS A 146 0.41 -35.61 -76.39
N SER A 147 0.30 -36.72 -75.66
CA SER A 147 0.49 -38.06 -76.21
C SER A 147 -0.65 -38.46 -77.14
N GLU A 148 -1.89 -38.10 -76.78
CA GLU A 148 -3.10 -38.33 -77.58
C GLU A 148 -3.07 -37.54 -78.90
N GLU A 149 -2.67 -36.27 -78.87
CA GLU A 149 -2.48 -35.45 -80.07
C GLU A 149 -1.40 -36.03 -81.01
N LYS A 150 -0.27 -36.46 -80.46
CA LYS A 150 0.80 -37.12 -81.24
C LYS A 150 0.30 -38.42 -81.88
N PHE A 151 -0.42 -39.23 -81.13
CA PHE A 151 -0.99 -40.48 -81.63
C PHE A 151 -1.99 -40.23 -82.76
N GLN A 152 -2.90 -39.26 -82.59
CA GLN A 152 -3.86 -38.90 -83.63
C GLN A 152 -3.17 -38.34 -84.89
N SER A 153 -2.15 -37.50 -84.73
CA SER A 153 -1.34 -36.98 -85.84
C SER A 153 -0.65 -38.11 -86.60
N LEU A 154 -0.05 -39.06 -85.87
CA LEU A 154 0.63 -40.21 -86.47
C LEU A 154 -0.36 -41.15 -87.18
N SER A 155 -1.51 -41.43 -86.57
CA SER A 155 -2.56 -42.26 -87.18
C SER A 155 -3.05 -41.64 -88.49
N LYS A 156 -3.34 -40.34 -88.52
CA LYS A 156 -3.75 -39.64 -89.74
C LYS A 156 -2.69 -39.73 -90.84
N LYS A 157 -1.41 -39.55 -90.50
CA LYS A 157 -0.30 -39.69 -91.45
C LYS A 157 -0.19 -41.11 -91.98
N TYR A 158 -0.34 -42.11 -91.10
CA TYR A 158 -0.29 -43.52 -91.47
C TYR A 158 -1.44 -43.91 -92.41
N ASP A 159 -2.68 -43.51 -92.08
CA ASP A 159 -3.85 -43.77 -92.91
C ASP A 159 -3.74 -43.09 -94.28
N ALA A 160 -3.23 -41.84 -94.32
CA ALA A 160 -2.96 -41.13 -95.58
C ALA A 160 -1.89 -41.84 -96.43
N LEU A 161 -0.81 -42.32 -95.79
CA LEU A 161 0.25 -43.05 -96.47
C LEU A 161 -0.24 -44.39 -97.03
N LEU A 162 -0.98 -45.16 -96.22
CA LEU A 162 -1.61 -46.40 -96.65
C LEU A 162 -2.61 -46.16 -97.77
N GLY A 163 -3.41 -45.10 -97.69
CA GLY A 163 -4.36 -44.71 -98.73
C GLY A 163 -3.66 -44.44 -100.05
N ARG A 164 -2.60 -43.60 -100.04
CA ARG A 164 -1.78 -43.33 -101.23
C ARG A 164 -1.13 -44.58 -101.78
N HIS A 165 -0.57 -45.43 -100.92
CA HIS A 165 0.06 -46.68 -101.34
C HIS A 165 -0.95 -47.63 -101.99
N ARG A 166 -2.14 -47.81 -101.40
CA ARG A 166 -3.22 -48.63 -101.99
C ARG A 166 -3.67 -48.08 -103.33
N GLN A 167 -3.90 -46.77 -103.41
CA GLN A 167 -4.30 -46.11 -104.66
C GLN A 167 -3.25 -46.32 -105.75
N ARG A 168 -1.96 -46.07 -105.45
CA ARG A 168 -0.88 -46.23 -106.42
C ARG A 168 -0.68 -47.70 -106.82
N SER A 169 -0.84 -48.63 -105.88
CA SER A 169 -0.81 -50.06 -106.17
C SER A 169 -1.97 -50.51 -107.07
N GLN A 170 -3.18 -49.96 -106.88
CA GLN A 170 -4.32 -50.26 -107.76
C GLN A 170 -4.14 -49.67 -109.15
N GLN A 171 -3.62 -48.44 -109.24
CA GLN A 171 -3.26 -47.81 -110.52
C GLN A 171 -2.27 -48.69 -111.29
N LEU A 172 -1.17 -49.12 -110.63
CA LEU A 172 -0.17 -50.02 -111.22
C LEU A 172 -0.76 -51.37 -111.67
N GLN A 173 -1.74 -51.93 -110.94
CA GLN A 173 -2.40 -53.18 -111.33
C GLN A 173 -3.38 -53.02 -112.50
N ALA A 174 -4.05 -51.86 -112.60
CA ALA A 174 -5.00 -51.56 -113.66
C ALA A 174 -4.30 -51.11 -114.96
N GLU A 175 -3.05 -50.69 -114.86
CA GLU A 175 -2.23 -50.26 -115.98
C GLU A 175 -1.98 -51.44 -116.94
N VAL A 176 -2.42 -51.29 -118.20
CA VAL A 176 -2.24 -52.32 -119.21
C VAL A 176 -0.78 -52.33 -119.63
N ILE A 177 -0.07 -53.44 -119.38
CA ILE A 177 1.32 -53.62 -119.77
C ILE A 177 1.39 -53.72 -121.30
N ASN A 178 1.59 -52.59 -121.96
CA ASN A 178 1.87 -52.52 -123.39
C ASN A 178 3.35 -52.74 -123.62
N LEU A 179 3.72 -53.97 -123.98
CA LEU A 179 5.11 -54.29 -124.32
C LEU A 179 5.43 -53.73 -125.72
N PRO A 180 6.49 -52.91 -125.86
CA PRO A 180 6.91 -52.37 -127.16
C PRO A 180 7.16 -53.48 -128.16
N GLN A 181 6.61 -53.37 -129.36
CA GLN A 181 6.76 -54.39 -130.41
C GLN A 181 7.94 -54.08 -131.35
N THR A 182 8.43 -52.85 -131.33
CA THR A 182 9.57 -52.38 -132.13
C THR A 182 10.66 -51.76 -131.25
N VAL A 183 11.89 -51.75 -131.76
CA VAL A 183 13.03 -51.11 -131.09
C VAL A 183 12.80 -49.60 -130.93
N ASP A 184 12.09 -48.96 -131.85
CA ASP A 184 11.77 -47.54 -131.79
C ASP A 184 10.74 -47.22 -130.69
N GLU A 185 9.68 -48.03 -130.56
CA GLU A 185 8.72 -47.92 -129.45
C GLU A 185 9.40 -48.14 -128.09
N LEU A 186 10.35 -49.08 -128.01
CA LEU A 186 11.13 -49.30 -126.80
C LEU A 186 12.01 -48.10 -126.46
N HIS A 187 12.66 -47.48 -127.46
CA HIS A 187 13.44 -46.26 -127.24
C HIS A 187 12.58 -45.11 -126.74
N ILE A 188 11.38 -44.92 -127.31
CA ILE A 188 10.43 -43.89 -126.86
C ILE A 188 10.02 -44.15 -125.40
N LEU A 189 9.64 -45.37 -125.05
CA LEU A 189 9.28 -45.73 -123.67
C LEU A 189 10.46 -45.51 -122.71
N CYS A 190 11.68 -45.90 -123.09
CA CYS A 190 12.87 -45.64 -122.28
C CYS A 190 13.16 -44.16 -122.10
N LEU A 191 12.90 -43.32 -123.11
CA LEU A 191 13.04 -41.86 -122.99
C LEU A 191 11.98 -41.28 -122.05
N GLN A 192 10.72 -41.71 -122.17
CA GLN A 192 9.64 -41.30 -121.27
C GLN A 192 9.93 -41.67 -119.82
N LEU A 193 10.34 -42.91 -119.54
CA LEU A 193 10.72 -43.33 -118.18
C LEU A 193 11.93 -42.55 -117.64
N LYS A 194 12.88 -42.18 -118.49
CA LYS A 194 14.01 -41.32 -118.10
C LYS A 194 13.53 -39.89 -117.80
N GLU A 195 12.61 -39.35 -118.58
CA GLU A 195 12.02 -38.03 -118.36
C GLU A 195 11.23 -38.00 -117.04
N GLU A 196 10.36 -38.98 -116.79
CA GLU A 196 9.64 -39.11 -115.51
C GLU A 196 10.59 -39.27 -114.31
N LEU A 197 11.67 -40.03 -114.46
CA LEU A 197 12.70 -40.17 -113.43
C LEU A 197 13.41 -38.84 -113.17
N LEU A 198 13.72 -38.07 -114.22
CA LEU A 198 14.32 -36.74 -114.11
C LEU A 198 13.36 -35.77 -113.42
N GLU A 199 12.08 -35.74 -113.80
CA GLU A 199 11.05 -34.91 -113.15
C GLU A 199 10.90 -35.25 -111.68
N SER A 200 10.84 -36.54 -111.32
CA SER A 200 10.76 -36.97 -109.93
C SER A 200 12.00 -36.55 -109.13
N ARG A 201 13.18 -36.60 -109.75
CA ARG A 201 14.45 -36.20 -109.10
C ARG A 201 14.54 -34.69 -108.91
N ILE A 202 14.11 -33.90 -109.90
CA ILE A 202 14.01 -32.43 -109.78
C ILE A 202 13.02 -32.05 -108.68
N ALA A 203 11.87 -32.75 -108.60
CA ALA A 203 10.89 -32.52 -107.54
C ALA A 203 11.44 -32.88 -106.15
N GLU A 204 12.22 -33.97 -106.04
CA GLU A 204 12.93 -34.34 -104.81
C GLU A 204 13.96 -33.28 -104.40
N GLU A 205 14.78 -32.81 -105.35
CA GLU A 205 15.77 -31.74 -105.11
C GLU A 205 15.10 -30.44 -104.63
N HIS A 206 14.01 -30.00 -105.27
CA HIS A 206 13.26 -28.82 -104.83
C HIS A 206 12.62 -29.02 -103.45
N LEU A 207 12.11 -30.21 -103.15
CA LEU A 207 11.55 -30.51 -101.83
C LEU A 207 12.65 -30.51 -100.76
N GLU A 208 13.82 -31.06 -101.04
CA GLU A 208 14.98 -31.00 -100.16
C GLU A 208 15.41 -29.55 -99.90
N GLU A 209 15.49 -28.71 -100.94
CA GLU A 209 15.83 -27.29 -100.79
C GLU A 209 14.80 -26.54 -99.92
N SER A 210 13.52 -26.79 -100.15
CA SER A 210 12.44 -26.22 -99.34
C SER A 210 12.55 -26.65 -97.87
N LEU A 211 12.74 -27.94 -97.62
CA LEU A 211 12.92 -28.47 -96.27
C LEU A 211 14.18 -27.93 -95.59
N ARG A 212 15.27 -27.72 -96.33
CA ARG A 212 16.49 -27.08 -95.81
C ARG A 212 16.22 -25.63 -95.41
N SER A 213 15.46 -24.87 -96.21
CA SER A 213 15.04 -23.51 -95.88
C SER A 213 14.20 -23.47 -94.60
N ASP A 214 13.18 -24.32 -94.48
CA ASP A 214 12.34 -24.42 -93.29
C ASP A 214 13.14 -24.80 -92.04
N LEU A 215 14.11 -25.71 -92.19
CA LEU A 215 14.99 -26.13 -91.11
C LEU A 215 15.87 -24.97 -90.62
N ILE A 216 16.42 -24.16 -91.54
CA ILE A 216 17.17 -22.94 -91.19
C ILE A 216 16.27 -21.94 -90.45
N PHE A 217 15.04 -21.72 -90.93
CA PHE A 217 14.08 -20.82 -90.29
C PHE A 217 13.75 -21.26 -88.86
N VAL A 218 13.40 -22.54 -88.67
CA VAL A 218 13.06 -23.10 -87.35
C VAL A 218 14.27 -23.04 -86.40
N LYS A 219 15.48 -23.29 -86.90
CA LYS A 219 16.71 -23.13 -86.11
C LYS A 219 16.91 -21.69 -85.64
N SER A 220 16.77 -20.72 -86.54
CA SER A 220 16.88 -19.30 -86.20
C SER A 220 15.83 -18.87 -85.17
N GLN A 221 14.59 -19.36 -85.31
CA GLN A 221 13.53 -19.11 -84.33
C GLN A 221 13.86 -19.73 -82.96
N LEU A 222 14.36 -20.96 -82.93
CA LEU A 222 14.77 -21.63 -81.69
C LEU A 222 15.91 -20.88 -80.99
N GLU A 223 16.90 -20.40 -81.74
CA GLU A 223 18.00 -19.60 -81.21
C GLU A 223 17.51 -18.28 -80.60
N SER A 224 16.58 -17.58 -81.26
CA SER A 224 15.97 -16.35 -80.72
C SER A 224 15.19 -16.61 -79.43
N GLU A 225 14.44 -17.71 -79.36
CA GLU A 225 13.69 -18.10 -78.15
C GLU A 225 14.63 -18.50 -77.00
N LEU A 226 15.74 -19.17 -77.30
CA LEU A 226 16.77 -19.49 -76.30
C LEU A 226 17.41 -18.23 -75.73
N GLN A 227 17.77 -17.26 -76.58
CA GLN A 227 18.33 -15.97 -76.12
C GLN A 227 17.34 -15.20 -75.25
N SER A 228 16.06 -15.17 -75.63
CA SER A 228 15.00 -14.55 -74.81
C SER A 228 14.88 -15.21 -73.43
N LYS A 229 14.96 -16.55 -73.38
CA LYS A 229 14.93 -17.30 -72.11
C LYS A 229 16.16 -17.04 -71.24
N GLU A 230 17.36 -17.00 -71.83
CA GLU A 230 18.59 -16.68 -71.10
C GLU A 230 18.53 -15.27 -70.50
N GLN A 231 18.02 -14.28 -71.25
CA GLN A 231 17.83 -12.91 -70.73
C GLN A 231 16.85 -12.88 -69.55
N LEU A 232 15.75 -13.62 -69.64
CA LEU A 232 14.78 -13.73 -68.55
C LEU A 232 15.38 -14.42 -67.32
N GLU A 233 16.18 -15.47 -67.51
CA GLU A 233 16.86 -16.18 -66.42
C GLU A 233 17.86 -15.27 -65.69
N VAL A 234 18.63 -14.46 -66.42
CA VAL A 234 19.53 -13.45 -65.83
C VAL A 234 18.72 -12.43 -65.02
N SER A 235 17.65 -11.87 -65.58
CA SER A 235 16.80 -10.90 -64.87
C SER A 235 16.20 -11.48 -63.59
N LEU A 236 15.67 -12.71 -63.64
CA LEU A 236 15.11 -13.38 -62.46
C LEU A 236 16.18 -13.68 -61.41
N THR A 237 17.41 -13.97 -61.83
CA THR A 237 18.54 -14.20 -60.92
C THR A 237 18.93 -12.90 -60.20
N GLU A 238 18.93 -11.78 -60.90
CA GLU A 238 19.15 -10.45 -60.31
C GLU A 238 18.05 -10.10 -59.29
N ASP A 239 16.78 -10.34 -59.61
CA ASP A 239 15.65 -10.13 -58.70
C ASP A 239 15.78 -10.98 -57.43
N VAL A 240 16.11 -12.28 -57.59
CA VAL A 240 16.33 -13.19 -56.44
C VAL A 240 17.47 -12.68 -55.56
N ASN A 241 18.56 -12.17 -56.15
CA ASN A 241 19.66 -11.63 -55.38
C ASN A 241 19.27 -10.32 -54.66
N SER A 242 18.51 -9.43 -55.31
CA SER A 242 17.96 -8.22 -54.68
C SER A 242 17.09 -8.57 -53.47
N LEU A 243 16.12 -9.48 -53.66
CA LEU A 243 15.22 -9.92 -52.59
C LEU A 243 15.97 -10.59 -51.42
N ARG A 244 17.05 -11.34 -51.71
CA ARG A 244 17.92 -11.89 -50.65
C ARG A 244 18.63 -10.81 -49.85
N THR A 245 19.10 -9.74 -50.50
CA THR A 245 19.73 -8.61 -49.79
C THR A 245 18.72 -7.85 -48.94
N GLU A 246 17.52 -7.59 -49.45
CA GLU A 246 16.44 -6.95 -48.68
C GLU A 246 16.04 -7.80 -47.47
N LEU A 247 15.92 -9.12 -47.65
CA LEU A 247 15.62 -10.04 -46.56
C LEU A 247 16.70 -10.00 -45.46
N ALA A 248 17.98 -9.95 -45.84
CA ALA A 248 19.08 -9.86 -44.89
C ALA A 248 19.03 -8.54 -44.09
N VAL A 249 18.74 -7.41 -44.75
CA VAL A 249 18.56 -6.11 -44.08
C VAL A 249 17.37 -6.16 -43.12
N ALA A 250 16.23 -6.71 -43.55
CA ALA A 250 15.05 -6.84 -42.69
C ALA A 250 15.31 -7.73 -41.47
N GLN A 251 16.07 -8.82 -41.62
CA GLN A 251 16.47 -9.69 -40.52
C GLN A 251 17.40 -8.96 -39.53
N SER A 252 18.36 -8.16 -40.02
CA SER A 252 19.21 -7.33 -39.16
C SER A 252 18.38 -6.32 -38.37
N GLN A 253 17.46 -5.61 -39.02
CA GLN A 253 16.58 -4.65 -38.37
C GLN A 253 15.67 -5.30 -37.32
N LEU A 254 15.20 -6.53 -37.58
CA LEU A 254 14.43 -7.30 -36.61
C LEU A 254 15.26 -7.62 -35.36
N ALA A 255 16.51 -8.05 -35.55
CA ALA A 255 17.44 -8.33 -34.45
C ALA A 255 17.73 -7.07 -33.61
N ASP A 256 18.01 -5.94 -34.25
CA ASP A 256 18.22 -4.65 -33.58
C ASP A 256 16.98 -4.23 -32.78
N ARG A 257 15.78 -4.42 -33.35
CA ARG A 257 14.52 -4.11 -32.68
C ARG A 257 14.27 -5.03 -31.48
N GLN A 258 14.63 -6.30 -31.57
CA GLN A 258 14.56 -7.23 -30.44
C GLN A 258 15.50 -6.82 -29.30
N MET A 259 16.74 -6.44 -29.62
CA MET A 259 17.68 -5.89 -28.63
C MET A 259 17.12 -4.62 -27.96
N LEU A 260 16.55 -3.70 -28.74
CA LEU A 260 15.93 -2.48 -28.19
C LEU A 260 14.75 -2.79 -27.26
N LEU A 261 13.93 -3.79 -27.59
CA LEU A 261 12.82 -4.22 -26.74
C LEU A 261 13.32 -4.83 -25.42
N GLN A 262 14.38 -5.65 -25.46
CA GLN A 262 15.01 -6.20 -24.27
C GLN A 262 15.63 -5.09 -23.40
N TRP A 263 16.37 -4.16 -24.01
CA TRP A 263 16.94 -3.01 -23.31
C TRP A 263 15.86 -2.13 -22.66
N LYS A 264 14.74 -1.91 -23.35
CA LYS A 264 13.59 -1.19 -22.80
C LYS A 264 12.96 -1.92 -21.61
N ALA A 265 12.89 -3.25 -21.65
CA ALA A 265 12.37 -4.05 -20.54
C ALA A 265 13.31 -3.98 -19.32
N ASP A 266 14.63 -4.13 -19.54
CA ASP A 266 15.65 -4.04 -18.48
C ASP A 266 15.67 -2.66 -17.82
N THR A 267 15.71 -1.60 -18.61
CA THR A 267 15.66 -0.22 -18.10
C THR A 267 14.39 0.07 -17.32
N LYS A 268 13.24 -0.48 -17.74
CA LYS A 268 12.00 -0.38 -16.98
C LYS A 268 12.08 -1.12 -15.64
N SER A 269 12.65 -2.32 -15.61
CA SER A 269 12.87 -3.08 -14.35
C SER A 269 13.74 -2.27 -13.39
N ARG A 270 14.87 -1.76 -13.87
CA ARG A 270 15.78 -0.92 -13.08
C ARG A 270 15.12 0.34 -12.55
N LEU A 271 14.23 0.96 -13.32
CA LEU A 271 13.48 2.14 -12.87
C LEU A 271 12.51 1.79 -11.73
N VAL A 272 11.86 0.63 -11.80
CA VAL A 272 10.98 0.14 -10.72
C VAL A 272 11.79 -0.14 -9.46
N GLU A 273 12.91 -0.86 -9.56
CA GLU A 273 13.81 -1.15 -8.44
C GLU A 273 14.35 0.14 -7.78
N GLN A 274 14.72 1.13 -8.59
CA GLN A 274 15.14 2.44 -8.09
C GLN A 274 14.01 3.18 -7.39
N SER A 275 12.78 3.13 -7.92
CA SER A 275 11.61 3.74 -7.28
C SER A 275 11.29 3.09 -5.94
N GLU A 276 11.41 1.76 -5.83
CA GLU A 276 11.25 1.03 -4.57
C GLU A 276 12.32 1.43 -3.56
N THR A 277 13.59 1.49 -3.99
CA THR A 277 14.71 1.94 -3.15
C THR A 277 14.50 3.36 -2.64
N ILE A 278 14.03 4.28 -3.49
CA ILE A 278 13.72 5.66 -3.10
C ILE A 278 12.61 5.69 -2.05
N ASN A 279 11.54 4.91 -2.24
CA ASN A 279 10.45 4.83 -1.28
C ASN A 279 10.93 4.28 0.08
N GLU A 280 11.76 3.24 0.08
CA GLU A 280 12.36 2.71 1.31
C GLU A 280 13.24 3.73 2.03
N LEU A 281 14.06 4.48 1.28
CA LEU A 281 14.91 5.53 1.84
C LEU A 281 14.07 6.69 2.41
N GLN A 282 12.97 7.07 1.74
CA GLN A 282 12.04 8.08 2.24
C GLN A 282 11.37 7.66 3.56
N GLU A 283 10.94 6.40 3.68
CA GLU A 283 10.37 5.90 4.93
C GLU A 283 11.42 5.85 6.06
N LYS A 284 12.66 5.44 5.76
CA LYS A 284 13.78 5.51 6.71
C LYS A 284 14.07 6.94 7.15
N MET A 285 14.02 7.91 6.24
CA MET A 285 14.19 9.33 6.59
C MET A 285 13.09 9.81 7.54
N LYS A 286 11.82 9.50 7.26
CA LYS A 286 10.70 9.87 8.17
C LYS A 286 10.85 9.26 9.55
N THR A 287 11.27 8.00 9.65
CA THR A 287 11.49 7.34 10.95
C THR A 287 12.62 8.01 11.73
N LEU A 288 13.74 8.31 11.07
CA LEU A 288 14.86 9.03 11.68
C LEU A 288 14.49 10.45 12.12
N GLU A 289 13.62 11.16 11.38
CA GLU A 289 13.11 12.48 11.79
C GLU A 289 12.28 12.41 13.08
N VAL A 290 11.44 11.38 13.22
CA VAL A 290 10.66 11.15 14.45
C VAL A 290 11.57 10.81 15.62
N GLU A 291 12.57 9.95 15.43
CA GLU A 291 13.55 9.61 16.46
C GLU A 291 14.38 10.82 16.89
N LYS A 292 14.86 11.61 15.93
CA LYS A 292 15.57 12.87 16.19
C LYS A 292 14.74 13.79 17.07
N ARG A 293 13.46 13.99 16.75
CA ARG A 293 12.55 14.85 17.53
C ARG A 293 12.42 14.37 18.98
N LYS A 294 12.26 13.06 19.19
CA LYS A 294 12.19 12.47 20.55
C LYS A 294 13.47 12.72 21.35
N VAL A 295 14.63 12.55 20.72
CA VAL A 295 15.93 12.81 21.38
C VAL A 295 16.09 14.30 21.71
N GLU A 296 15.68 15.20 20.82
CA GLU A 296 15.69 16.65 21.07
C GLU A 296 14.78 17.05 22.24
N GLU A 297 13.58 16.46 22.32
CA GLU A 297 12.65 16.66 23.44
C GLU A 297 13.23 16.18 24.78
N GLN A 298 13.81 14.97 24.81
CA GLN A 298 14.48 14.42 26.00
C GLN A 298 15.68 15.26 26.43
N LEU A 299 16.45 15.78 25.48
CA LEU A 299 17.57 16.67 25.75
C LEU A 299 17.08 17.98 26.38
N GLN A 300 16.00 18.55 25.85
CA GLN A 300 15.42 19.78 26.38
C GLN A 300 14.85 19.59 27.79
N GLU A 301 14.17 18.48 28.05
CA GLU A 301 13.67 18.14 29.38
C GLU A 301 14.82 17.96 30.38
N SER A 302 15.90 17.29 29.97
CA SER A 302 17.10 17.11 30.80
C SER A 302 17.78 18.44 31.12
N LYS A 303 17.88 19.35 30.15
CA LYS A 303 18.38 20.73 30.37
C LYS A 303 17.50 21.50 31.34
N ASN A 304 16.17 21.42 31.20
CA ASN A 304 15.24 22.10 32.09
C ASN A 304 15.37 21.57 33.53
N ARG A 305 15.49 20.25 33.71
CA ARG A 305 15.75 19.63 35.02
C ARG A 305 17.07 20.08 35.63
N ALA A 306 18.15 20.09 34.84
CA ALA A 306 19.45 20.57 35.31
C ALA A 306 19.39 22.04 35.78
N ASN A 307 18.70 22.90 35.02
CA ASN A 307 18.51 24.30 35.39
C ASN A 307 17.67 24.48 36.66
N ALA A 308 16.62 23.66 36.84
CA ALA A 308 15.79 23.69 38.04
C ALA A 308 16.60 23.29 39.28
N LEU A 309 17.34 22.18 39.20
CA LEU A 309 18.23 21.73 40.27
C LEU A 309 19.33 22.74 40.58
N GLN A 310 19.88 23.41 39.58
CA GLN A 310 20.87 24.47 39.79
C GLN A 310 20.28 25.65 40.58
N LYS A 311 19.05 26.08 40.27
CA LYS A 311 18.37 27.14 41.04
C LYS A 311 18.08 26.72 42.47
N GLU A 312 17.62 25.49 42.68
CA GLU A 312 17.39 24.96 44.03
C GLU A 312 18.69 24.90 44.84
N LEU A 313 19.79 24.48 44.21
CA LEU A 313 21.11 24.49 44.83
C LEU A 313 21.57 25.91 45.20
N ASP A 314 21.41 26.87 44.29
CA ASP A 314 21.78 28.27 44.53
C ASP A 314 20.98 28.86 45.70
N ASN A 315 19.67 28.57 45.78
CA ASN A 315 18.81 28.98 46.90
C ASN A 315 19.27 28.35 48.22
N CYS A 316 19.55 27.05 48.24
CA CYS A 316 20.05 26.36 49.44
C CYS A 316 21.39 26.94 49.91
N VAL A 317 22.31 27.22 48.99
CA VAL A 317 23.59 27.86 49.28
C VAL A 317 23.39 29.27 49.84
N GLN A 318 22.46 30.05 49.28
CA GLN A 318 22.14 31.38 49.78
C GLN A 318 21.57 31.35 51.20
N VAL A 319 20.58 30.49 51.48
CA VAL A 319 20.01 30.32 52.83
C VAL A 319 21.09 29.92 53.83
N GLN A 320 22.02 29.03 53.43
CA GLN A 320 23.14 28.65 54.29
C GLN A 320 24.07 29.84 54.59
N ARG A 321 24.37 30.69 53.59
CA ARG A 321 25.16 31.91 53.81
C ARG A 321 24.47 32.89 54.76
N ASP A 322 23.16 33.08 54.59
CA ASP A 322 22.36 33.96 55.43
C ASP A 322 22.31 33.47 56.89
N PHE A 323 22.17 32.17 57.09
CA PHE A 323 22.23 31.56 58.43
C PHE A 323 23.60 31.76 59.10
N VAL A 324 24.69 31.58 58.36
CA VAL A 324 26.05 31.87 58.85
C VAL A 324 26.18 33.34 59.23
N HIS A 325 25.73 34.27 58.39
CA HIS A 325 25.80 35.71 58.67
C HIS A 325 24.96 36.10 59.90
N LEU A 326 23.73 35.58 60.02
CA LEU A 326 22.86 35.85 61.15
C LEU A 326 23.42 35.29 62.46
N SER A 327 23.95 34.06 62.44
CA SER A 327 24.57 33.45 63.63
C SER A 327 25.80 34.23 64.10
N GLN A 328 26.64 34.73 63.19
CA GLN A 328 27.77 35.62 63.52
C GLN A 328 27.28 36.95 64.10
N SER A 329 26.27 37.58 63.49
CA SER A 329 25.69 38.83 63.99
C SER A 329 25.13 38.68 65.40
N LEU A 330 24.41 37.58 65.67
CA LEU A 330 23.90 37.25 66.99
C LEU A 330 25.03 37.07 68.01
N GLN A 331 26.12 36.37 67.64
CA GLN A 331 27.29 36.21 68.52
C GLN A 331 27.92 37.56 68.87
N VAL A 332 28.07 38.46 67.88
CA VAL A 332 28.59 39.82 68.11
C VAL A 332 27.65 40.62 69.02
N GLN A 333 26.33 40.52 68.82
CA GLN A 333 25.36 41.20 69.68
C GLN A 333 25.38 40.67 71.11
N LEU A 334 25.47 39.35 71.30
CA LEU A 334 25.59 38.73 72.61
C LEU A 334 26.87 39.17 73.33
N GLU A 335 28.00 39.24 72.61
CA GLU A 335 29.26 39.70 73.17
C GLU A 335 29.20 41.19 73.56
N LYS A 336 28.55 42.03 72.76
CA LYS A 336 28.28 43.43 73.13
C LYS A 336 27.43 43.54 74.40
N ILE A 337 26.39 42.70 74.54
CA ILE A 337 25.55 42.69 75.74
C ILE A 337 26.37 42.26 76.96
N ARG A 338 27.19 41.21 76.84
CA ARG A 338 28.09 40.74 77.92
C ARG A 338 29.08 41.82 78.35
N GLN A 339 29.65 42.55 77.40
CA GLN A 339 30.54 43.68 77.71
C GLN A 339 29.78 44.81 78.41
N SER A 340 28.50 45.03 78.09
CA SER A 340 27.65 46.02 78.74
C SER A 340 27.16 45.64 80.15
N GLU A 341 27.19 44.36 80.53
CA GLU A 341 26.82 43.91 81.89
C GLU A 341 27.80 44.39 82.96
N HIS A 342 29.05 44.72 82.60
CA HIS A 342 29.97 45.40 83.50
C HIS A 342 29.63 46.88 83.75
N GLU A 343 28.57 47.40 83.12
CA GLU A 343 28.14 48.79 83.19
C GLU A 343 26.74 48.97 83.81
N VAL A 344 26.24 47.99 84.58
CA VAL A 344 25.05 48.17 85.43
C VAL A 344 25.42 48.99 86.67
N ARG A 345 25.75 50.26 86.45
CA ARG A 345 25.79 51.27 87.50
C ARG A 345 24.35 51.71 87.74
N TRP A 346 23.91 51.68 88.99
CA TRP A 346 22.69 52.38 89.38
C TRP A 346 22.83 53.82 88.89
N GLU A 347 22.01 54.23 87.91
CA GLU A 347 22.15 55.56 87.32
C GLU A 347 21.85 56.60 88.40
N GLU A 348 22.73 57.58 88.59
CA GLU A 348 22.46 58.65 89.53
C GLU A 348 21.39 59.58 88.94
N GLU A 349 20.48 60.08 89.78
CA GLU A 349 19.36 60.90 89.29
C GLU A 349 19.84 62.17 88.59
N GLU A 350 21.03 62.66 88.92
CA GLU A 350 21.60 63.89 88.37
C GLU A 350 22.05 63.73 86.90
N ASP A 351 22.51 62.53 86.52
CA ASP A 351 23.11 62.26 85.20
C ASP A 351 22.07 61.96 84.10
N VAL A 352 20.81 61.76 84.47
CA VAL A 352 19.78 61.35 83.51
C VAL A 352 18.80 62.48 83.23
N LEU A 353 18.88 63.04 82.03
CA LEU A 353 17.98 64.11 81.57
C LEU A 353 16.70 63.59 80.90
N VAL A 354 16.71 62.36 80.38
CA VAL A 354 15.61 61.78 79.58
C VAL A 354 15.22 60.39 80.06
N CYS A 355 13.94 60.05 79.99
CA CYS A 355 13.44 58.71 80.28
C CYS A 355 14.11 57.67 79.36
N ARG A 356 14.69 56.60 79.92
CA ARG A 356 15.35 55.56 79.12
C ARG A 356 14.38 54.78 78.21
N GLY A 357 13.09 54.75 78.54
CA GLY A 357 12.00 54.18 77.74
C GLY A 357 11.54 55.11 76.61
N CYS A 358 10.71 56.11 76.93
CA CYS A 358 10.09 56.99 75.92
C CYS A 358 10.95 58.17 75.44
N LYS A 359 12.19 58.32 75.94
CA LYS A 359 13.12 59.42 75.60
C LYS A 359 12.63 60.84 75.92
N GLN A 360 11.52 60.99 76.64
CA GLN A 360 11.00 62.30 77.07
C GLN A 360 11.84 62.89 78.21
N VAL A 361 12.05 64.21 78.18
CA VAL A 361 12.85 64.97 79.17
C VAL A 361 12.17 64.95 80.55
N PHE A 362 12.96 64.76 81.60
CA PHE A 362 12.50 64.86 82.99
C PHE A 362 12.33 66.32 83.41
N ASN A 363 11.25 66.60 84.12
CA ASN A 363 10.93 67.93 84.65
C ASN A 363 10.28 67.78 86.04
N ARG A 364 9.89 68.88 86.68
CA ARG A 364 9.28 68.85 88.03
C ARG A 364 8.01 67.97 88.11
N GLN A 365 7.29 67.76 87.00
CA GLN A 365 6.08 66.93 86.95
C GLN A 365 6.39 65.46 86.60
N ARG A 366 7.49 65.19 85.88
CA ARG A 366 7.90 63.86 85.45
C ARG A 366 9.03 63.36 86.35
N ARG A 367 8.66 62.61 87.40
CA ARG A 367 9.61 62.06 88.38
C ARG A 367 10.50 60.99 87.77
N LYS A 368 11.75 60.94 88.24
CA LYS A 368 12.76 59.91 87.92
C LYS A 368 12.51 58.68 88.79
N ILE A 369 12.46 57.49 88.18
CA ILE A 369 12.24 56.22 88.88
C ILE A 369 13.13 55.13 88.29
N HIS A 370 13.94 54.48 89.11
CA HIS A 370 14.82 53.39 88.66
C HIS A 370 14.09 52.07 88.44
N CYS A 371 14.47 51.38 87.36
CA CYS A 371 14.20 49.96 87.20
C CYS A 371 14.96 49.17 88.25
N ARG A 372 14.27 48.35 89.04
CA ARG A 372 14.89 47.56 90.11
C ARG A 372 15.76 46.40 89.61
N HIS A 373 15.75 46.11 88.30
CA HIS A 373 16.59 45.08 87.70
C HIS A 373 17.85 45.66 87.04
N CYS A 374 17.71 46.59 86.10
CA CYS A 374 18.84 47.15 85.36
C CYS A 374 19.37 48.49 85.88
N GLY A 375 18.80 49.06 86.96
CA GLY A 375 19.28 50.30 87.58
C GLY A 375 19.11 51.57 86.75
N ARG A 376 18.53 51.50 85.55
CA ARG A 376 18.29 52.66 84.67
C ARG A 376 17.05 53.46 85.05
N ILE A 377 17.01 54.74 84.70
CA ILE A 377 15.95 55.67 85.10
C ILE A 377 14.86 55.84 84.03
N PHE A 378 13.60 55.70 84.46
CA PHE A 378 12.40 55.80 83.63
C PHE A 378 11.41 56.79 84.26
N CYS A 379 10.46 57.27 83.47
CA CYS A 379 9.30 57.97 83.99
C CYS A 379 8.24 56.97 84.47
N GLU A 380 7.30 57.44 85.28
CA GLU A 380 6.25 56.61 85.86
C GLU A 380 5.41 55.84 84.82
N ALA A 381 5.14 56.47 83.67
CA ALA A 381 4.43 55.82 82.56
C ALA A 381 5.23 54.66 81.94
N CYS A 382 6.56 54.76 81.89
CA CYS A 382 7.44 53.71 81.34
C CYS A 382 7.84 52.65 82.37
N LEU A 383 7.61 52.91 83.67
CA LEU A 383 7.89 51.98 84.77
C LEU A 383 6.58 51.48 85.39
N ASN A 384 5.69 50.94 84.55
CA ASN A 384 4.35 50.50 84.92
C ASN A 384 4.25 48.98 85.17
N LYS A 385 5.26 48.20 84.81
CA LYS A 385 5.31 46.74 85.05
C LYS A 385 6.08 46.42 86.33
N SER A 386 5.66 45.37 87.04
CA SER A 386 6.32 44.90 88.26
C SER A 386 6.56 43.40 88.21
N VAL A 387 7.68 42.95 88.75
CA VAL A 387 8.05 41.53 88.86
C VAL A 387 8.31 41.15 90.31
N PRO A 388 8.04 39.90 90.73
CA PRO A 388 8.41 39.43 92.06
C PRO A 388 9.94 39.45 92.23
N SER A 389 10.43 40.08 93.29
CA SER A 389 11.87 40.21 93.57
C SER A 389 12.19 39.91 95.03
N GLY A 390 13.35 39.28 95.26
CA GLY A 390 13.85 38.88 96.60
C GLY A 390 13.17 37.63 97.18
N SER A 391 13.65 37.19 98.34
CA SER A 391 13.18 35.97 99.03
C SER A 391 11.69 35.98 99.43
N HIS A 392 11.09 37.16 99.53
CA HIS A 392 9.68 37.36 99.90
C HIS A 392 8.79 37.77 98.71
N SER A 393 9.27 37.64 97.46
CA SER A 393 8.49 37.93 96.24
C SER A 393 7.83 39.31 96.22
N ARG A 394 8.54 40.34 96.68
CA ARG A 394 7.99 41.70 96.74
C ARG A 394 7.90 42.28 95.32
N PRO A 395 6.81 42.99 94.95
CA PRO A 395 6.68 43.58 93.63
C PRO A 395 7.72 44.68 93.43
N ALA A 396 8.65 44.46 92.50
CA ALA A 396 9.67 45.41 92.11
C ALA A 396 9.37 45.95 90.71
N LYS A 397 9.26 47.28 90.60
CA LYS A 397 9.01 47.92 89.31
C LYS A 397 10.22 47.76 88.37
N VAL A 398 9.97 47.32 87.15
CA VAL A 398 10.98 47.09 86.12
C VAL A 398 10.56 47.70 84.79
N CYS A 399 11.54 48.03 83.94
CA CYS A 399 11.25 48.49 82.58
C CYS A 399 10.76 47.34 81.69
N GLU A 400 10.22 47.68 80.53
CA GLU A 400 9.63 46.69 79.62
C GLU A 400 10.63 45.63 79.14
N VAL A 401 11.85 46.03 78.78
CA VAL A 401 12.92 45.08 78.39
C VAL A 401 13.22 44.10 79.54
N CYS A 402 13.37 44.60 80.75
CA CYS A 402 13.64 43.76 81.93
C CYS A 402 12.43 42.88 82.29
N HIS A 403 11.21 43.35 82.08
CA HIS A 403 10.02 42.53 82.27
C HIS A 403 10.03 41.34 81.31
N THR A 404 10.32 41.55 80.02
CA THR A 404 10.48 40.46 79.05
C THR A 404 11.61 39.50 79.43
N LEU A 405 12.73 40.01 79.94
CA LEU A 405 13.85 39.15 80.35
C LEU A 405 13.55 38.33 81.61
N LEU A 406 12.76 38.86 82.55
CA LEU A 406 12.50 38.23 83.85
C LEU A 406 11.21 37.41 83.91
N VAL A 407 10.23 37.67 83.03
CA VAL A 407 8.95 36.97 82.98
C VAL A 407 8.91 36.09 81.73
N ARG A 408 9.12 34.78 81.92
CA ARG A 408 9.25 33.78 80.86
C ARG A 408 8.06 33.70 79.89
N ASP A 409 6.87 34.08 80.36
CA ASP A 409 5.62 33.96 79.59
C ASP A 409 5.20 35.28 78.90
N THR A 410 6.10 36.27 78.83
CA THR A 410 5.81 37.54 78.12
C THR A 410 6.30 37.45 76.68
N ALA A 411 5.49 37.94 75.73
CA ALA A 411 5.93 38.09 74.34
C ALA A 411 7.29 38.83 74.28
N PRO A 412 8.25 38.35 73.48
CA PRO A 412 9.54 39.00 73.33
C PRO A 412 9.36 40.48 72.98
N TYR A 413 10.17 41.36 73.55
CA TYR A 413 10.10 42.81 73.37
C TYR A 413 10.15 43.23 71.89
N PHE A 414 10.77 42.40 71.05
CA PHE A 414 10.92 42.62 69.61
C PHE A 414 9.78 42.04 68.75
N SER A 415 8.71 41.51 69.34
CA SER A 415 7.65 40.79 68.60
C SER A 415 6.57 41.69 68.01
N VAL A 416 6.72 43.02 68.04
CA VAL A 416 5.57 43.91 67.81
C VAL A 416 5.30 44.22 66.33
N GLU A 417 6.23 44.03 65.39
CA GLU A 417 5.95 44.26 63.96
C GLU A 417 6.68 43.28 63.03
N VAL A 418 5.91 42.56 62.20
CA VAL A 418 6.42 41.78 61.06
C VAL A 418 6.83 42.78 59.97
N PRO A 419 8.05 42.70 59.41
CA PRO A 419 8.42 43.53 58.27
C PRO A 419 7.46 43.31 57.10
N GLN A 420 6.86 44.38 56.56
CA GLN A 420 5.89 44.32 55.45
C GLN A 420 6.41 43.58 54.20
N SER A 421 7.72 43.36 54.07
CA SER A 421 8.35 42.63 52.98
C SER A 421 8.04 41.12 52.91
N GLN A 422 7.25 40.56 53.83
CA GLN A 422 6.83 39.15 53.80
C GLN A 422 5.35 38.93 53.46
N LEU A 423 4.58 40.00 53.17
CA LEU A 423 3.18 39.89 52.76
C LEU A 423 2.97 40.10 51.24
N ASP A 424 3.98 40.60 50.53
CA ASP A 424 3.93 40.81 49.08
C ASP A 424 4.87 39.82 48.38
N GLY A 425 4.34 38.65 48.03
CA GLY A 425 5.07 37.58 47.33
C GLY A 425 4.13 36.58 46.67
N SER A 426 3.24 37.09 45.81
CA SER A 426 2.56 36.35 44.74
C SER A 426 3.26 36.56 43.42
#